data_AF-A0A6I6AGU1-F1
#
_entry.id   AF-A0A6I6AGU1-F1
#
_cell.length_a   1.000
_cell.length_b   1.000
_cell.length_c   1.000
_cell.angle_alpha   90.00
_cell.angle_beta   90.00
_cell.angle_gamma   90.00
#
_symmetry.space_group_name_H-M   'P 1'
#
loop_
_entity.id
_entity.type
_entity.pdbx_description
1 polymer ?
#
loop_
_entity_poly.entity_id
_entity_poly.type
_entity_poly.pdbx_seq_one_letter_code
_entity_poly.pdbx_strand_id
1 'polypeptide(L)'
;MNTLLRLTTLLSLLIVTLPSLALADEPAKPAPESQPAAEAEPQDPVRLILPPIIYALPGIETSVYFDNVSLTINPGNYVFDVHCNRGHLQQERWTYTPDEKEIGDYKFKLNVLDQNNKIIASQESRLRVVPTAAGKDKPTSLLMIGDSLTHNSVYPRHVFELSEKFHGPKLKLIGSHNPSNEANVRHEGYGGWTAVRFATHFKENARQGNYRERGSPFLYADKNGKPQLDFPRYCKEFNDGNAPDLVTIFLGPNDVYSATDESIEERTDTMVKHLDILVKMIHDFNPKTKIGFMLPVPPAASQDAFGTTNGRQQTRWQYKRNQHYVAERMLKHYGGKEAEQIYLVPTHLNLDCVHNYPAKRVPWNSHSTEETLRQNNAVHPASNGYLQIGDSVFSWIKEVSR
;
A
#
# COMPACT_ATOMS: atom_id res chain seq x y z
N MET A 1 -14.00 3.58 -97.77
CA MET A 1 -13.04 3.81 -98.87
C MET A 1 -13.69 4.75 -99.89
N ASN A 2 -13.26 5.97 -100.14
CA ASN A 2 -12.49 6.96 -99.37
C ASN A 2 -12.47 8.23 -100.23
N THR A 3 -13.19 9.29 -99.83
CA THR A 3 -13.10 10.64 -100.40
C THR A 3 -14.00 11.54 -99.53
N LEU A 4 -13.44 12.42 -98.71
CA LEU A 4 -12.93 13.78 -98.97
C LEU A 4 -13.94 14.85 -98.55
N LEU A 5 -13.36 15.89 -97.94
CA LEU A 5 -13.76 17.30 -97.90
C LEU A 5 -14.56 17.84 -96.70
N ARG A 6 -14.02 18.97 -96.23
CA ARG A 6 -14.44 19.81 -95.11
C ARG A 6 -15.70 20.63 -95.41
N LEU A 7 -16.24 21.15 -94.30
CA LEU A 7 -17.01 22.38 -94.12
C LEU A 7 -18.52 22.30 -94.39
N THR A 8 -19.32 22.48 -93.33
CA THR A 8 -20.28 23.60 -93.19
C THR A 8 -21.03 23.51 -91.85
N THR A 9 -21.07 24.64 -91.14
CA THR A 9 -21.93 24.97 -90.00
C THR A 9 -23.36 25.29 -90.44
N LEU A 10 -24.38 24.80 -89.71
CA LEU A 10 -25.75 25.37 -89.57
C LEU A 10 -26.48 24.52 -88.50
N LEU A 11 -26.52 24.91 -87.23
CA LEU A 11 -27.45 25.84 -86.57
C LEU A 11 -28.95 25.53 -86.82
N SER A 12 -29.57 24.80 -85.89
CA SER A 12 -31.02 24.79 -85.68
C SER A 12 -31.32 24.83 -84.18
N LEU A 13 -31.66 26.03 -83.73
CA LEU A 13 -32.23 26.39 -82.44
C LEU A 13 -33.64 25.77 -82.29
N LEU A 14 -33.97 25.24 -81.12
CA LEU A 14 -35.35 25.31 -80.63
C LEU A 14 -35.32 25.82 -79.18
N ILE A 15 -35.83 27.03 -79.03
CA ILE A 15 -36.04 27.74 -77.77
C ILE A 15 -37.44 27.37 -77.26
N VAL A 16 -37.53 26.97 -76.00
CA VAL A 16 -38.72 27.26 -75.17
C VAL A 16 -38.24 27.91 -73.88
N THR A 17 -38.56 29.19 -73.77
CA THR A 17 -38.30 30.08 -72.64
C THR A 17 -39.33 29.86 -71.53
N LEU A 18 -38.85 29.70 -70.29
CA LEU A 18 -39.61 30.01 -69.08
C LEU A 18 -38.76 30.93 -68.19
N PRO A 19 -39.33 32.02 -67.64
CA PRO A 19 -38.59 32.98 -66.83
C PRO A 19 -38.59 32.54 -65.37
N SER A 20 -37.48 32.69 -64.65
CA SER A 20 -37.53 32.95 -63.21
C SER A 20 -36.17 33.37 -62.66
N LEU A 21 -36.15 34.62 -62.18
CA LEU A 21 -35.40 35.18 -61.07
C LEU A 21 -33.94 34.78 -60.84
N ALA A 22 -33.09 35.80 -60.98
CA ALA A 22 -31.78 35.88 -60.33
C ALA A 22 -31.94 35.79 -58.80
N LEU A 23 -31.24 34.83 -58.20
CA LEU A 23 -30.87 34.85 -56.79
C LEU A 23 -29.35 34.82 -56.73
N ALA A 24 -28.80 35.81 -56.03
CA ALA A 24 -27.38 36.00 -55.79
C ALA A 24 -26.80 34.81 -55.01
N ASP A 25 -25.55 34.44 -55.33
CA ASP A 25 -24.78 33.43 -54.61
C ASP A 25 -24.63 33.82 -53.13
N GLU A 26 -25.11 32.94 -52.24
CA GLU A 26 -24.88 33.01 -50.80
C GLU A 26 -23.43 32.59 -50.51
N PRO A 27 -22.64 33.36 -49.74
CA PRO A 27 -21.28 32.96 -49.39
C PRO A 27 -21.30 31.70 -48.50
N ALA A 28 -20.47 30.72 -48.87
CA ALA A 28 -20.35 29.44 -48.17
C ALA A 28 -20.09 29.63 -46.67
N LYS A 29 -20.90 28.96 -45.85
CA LYS A 29 -20.70 28.84 -44.40
C LYS A 29 -19.32 28.21 -44.11
N PRO A 30 -18.51 28.78 -43.19
CA PRO A 30 -17.26 28.15 -42.79
C PRO A 30 -17.55 26.81 -42.10
N ALA A 31 -16.74 25.80 -42.45
CA ALA A 31 -16.76 24.50 -41.80
C ALA A 31 -16.49 24.66 -40.29
N PRO A 32 -17.17 23.88 -39.42
CA PRO A 32 -16.88 23.94 -37.99
C PRO A 32 -15.44 23.50 -37.76
N GLU A 33 -14.67 24.37 -37.09
CA GLU A 33 -13.33 24.06 -36.58
C GLU A 33 -13.40 22.78 -35.76
N SER A 34 -12.61 21.77 -36.14
CA SER A 34 -12.42 20.57 -35.36
C SER A 34 -11.85 20.97 -34.01
N GLN A 35 -12.66 20.85 -32.95
CA GLN A 35 -12.17 20.91 -31.58
C GLN A 35 -10.99 19.93 -31.45
N PRO A 36 -9.87 20.31 -30.80
CA PRO A 36 -8.85 19.34 -30.44
C PRO A 36 -9.54 18.21 -29.70
N ALA A 37 -9.38 16.98 -30.19
CA ALA A 37 -9.77 15.81 -29.42
C ALA A 37 -9.12 15.97 -28.05
N ALA A 38 -9.94 15.97 -26.99
CA ALA A 38 -9.42 15.88 -25.64
C ALA A 38 -8.41 14.73 -25.64
N GLU A 39 -7.14 15.03 -25.33
CA GLU A 39 -6.16 13.98 -25.08
C GLU A 39 -6.80 13.06 -24.04
N ALA A 40 -7.16 11.86 -24.47
CA ALA A 40 -7.54 10.82 -23.54
C ALA A 40 -6.36 10.70 -22.59
N GLU A 41 -6.59 10.94 -21.29
CA GLU A 41 -5.54 10.74 -20.31
C GLU A 41 -4.96 9.35 -20.53
N PRO A 42 -3.62 9.20 -20.58
CA PRO A 42 -3.01 7.88 -20.70
C PRO A 42 -3.62 6.99 -19.62
N GLN A 43 -4.28 5.89 -20.01
CA GLN A 43 -4.47 4.80 -19.06
C GLN A 43 -3.06 4.35 -18.71
N ASP A 44 -2.58 4.69 -17.52
CA ASP A 44 -1.26 4.29 -17.02
C ASP A 44 -1.13 2.76 -17.18
N PRO A 45 -0.30 2.23 -18.11
CA PRO A 45 -0.07 0.79 -18.21
C PRO A 45 0.58 0.22 -16.93
N VAL A 46 1.22 1.07 -16.13
CA VAL A 46 1.85 0.72 -14.85
C VAL A 46 1.08 1.38 -13.73
N ARG A 47 0.43 0.58 -12.88
CA ARG A 47 -0.24 1.09 -11.68
C ARG A 47 0.77 1.34 -10.57
N LEU A 48 0.69 2.54 -9.98
CA LEU A 48 1.55 2.99 -8.89
C LEU A 48 0.79 3.06 -7.56
N ILE A 49 1.47 2.75 -6.46
CA ILE A 49 1.00 2.90 -5.08
C ILE A 49 2.02 3.71 -4.31
N LEU A 50 1.91 5.02 -4.45
CA LEU A 50 2.62 6.00 -3.64
C LEU A 50 1.63 6.70 -2.69
N PRO A 51 1.75 6.51 -1.36
CA PRO A 51 0.93 7.22 -0.38
C PRO A 51 1.13 8.74 -0.46
N PRO A 52 0.14 9.53 0.00
CA PRO A 52 0.23 11.00 -0.08
C PRO A 52 1.37 11.59 0.76
N ILE A 53 1.87 10.85 1.76
CA ILE A 53 2.99 11.25 2.61
C ILE A 53 3.97 10.09 2.76
N ILE A 54 5.26 10.40 2.61
CA ILE A 54 6.38 9.53 2.99
C ILE A 54 6.99 10.14 4.24
N TYR A 55 6.87 9.46 5.38
CA TYR A 55 7.46 9.92 6.64
C TYR A 55 8.94 9.52 6.69
N ALA A 56 9.80 10.48 7.01
CA ALA A 56 11.23 10.27 7.22
C ALA A 56 11.63 10.88 8.57
N LEU A 57 12.62 10.27 9.23
CA LEU A 57 13.13 10.71 10.53
C LEU A 57 14.66 10.83 10.46
N PRO A 58 15.25 11.93 10.97
CA PRO A 58 16.69 12.06 11.00
C PRO A 58 17.40 10.86 11.65
N GLY A 59 18.43 10.35 10.99
CA GLY A 59 19.18 9.17 11.42
C GLY A 59 18.49 7.81 11.21
N ILE A 60 17.34 7.76 10.53
CA ILE A 60 16.69 6.52 10.05
C ILE A 60 16.64 6.54 8.51
N GLU A 61 17.11 5.47 7.87
CA GLU A 61 17.03 5.33 6.42
C GLU A 61 15.57 5.18 5.98
N THR A 62 15.15 6.01 5.03
CA THR A 62 13.85 5.95 4.38
C THR A 62 14.06 5.65 2.89
N SER A 63 13.44 4.58 2.42
CA SER A 63 13.56 4.12 1.04
C SER A 63 12.20 3.92 0.38
N VAL A 64 12.19 4.09 -0.95
CA VAL A 64 11.07 3.77 -1.83
C VAL A 64 11.59 2.78 -2.86
N TYR A 65 11.35 1.49 -2.63
CA TYR A 65 11.69 0.43 -3.57
C TYR A 65 10.72 0.42 -4.75
N PHE A 66 11.25 0.45 -5.97
CA PHE A 66 10.42 0.63 -7.17
C PHE A 66 9.51 -0.57 -7.45
N ASP A 67 9.99 -1.79 -7.17
CA ASP A 67 9.16 -3.00 -7.31
C ASP A 67 7.98 -3.02 -6.32
N ASN A 68 8.13 -2.34 -5.18
CA ASN A 68 7.12 -2.29 -4.12
C ASN A 68 5.97 -1.32 -4.46
N VAL A 69 6.28 -0.24 -5.17
CA VAL A 69 5.31 0.79 -5.55
C VAL A 69 4.71 0.59 -6.93
N SER A 70 5.29 -0.27 -7.77
CA SER A 70 4.82 -0.50 -9.14
C SER A 70 4.28 -1.91 -9.34
N LEU A 71 3.11 -2.01 -9.97
CA LEU A 71 2.58 -3.30 -10.38
C LEU A 71 3.11 -3.70 -11.76
N THR A 72 4.33 -4.22 -11.77
CA THR A 72 4.98 -4.72 -12.97
C THR A 72 5.47 -6.15 -12.78
N ILE A 73 5.44 -6.95 -13.86
CA ILE A 73 6.03 -8.29 -13.88
C ILE A 73 7.55 -8.20 -13.67
N ASN A 74 8.20 -7.30 -14.40
CA ASN A 74 9.63 -7.02 -14.28
C ASN A 74 9.85 -5.49 -14.24
N PRO A 75 10.22 -4.90 -13.10
CA PRO A 75 10.49 -3.46 -13.00
C PRO A 75 11.72 -3.06 -13.84
N GLY A 76 12.66 -3.97 -14.11
CA GLY A 76 13.85 -3.68 -14.93
C GLY A 76 13.56 -3.37 -16.40
N ASN A 77 12.31 -3.48 -16.84
CA ASN A 77 11.88 -3.05 -18.18
C ASN A 77 11.62 -1.53 -18.26
N TYR A 78 11.69 -0.82 -17.14
CA TYR A 78 11.34 0.60 -17.03
C TYR A 78 12.46 1.40 -16.37
N VAL A 79 12.44 2.71 -16.62
CA VAL A 79 13.26 3.67 -15.86
C VAL A 79 12.37 4.33 -14.82
N PHE A 80 12.81 4.33 -13.57
CA PHE A 80 12.17 5.05 -12.48
C PHE A 80 12.92 6.35 -12.24
N ASP A 81 12.24 7.47 -12.49
CA ASP A 81 12.79 8.81 -12.35
C ASP A 81 12.12 9.52 -11.17
N VAL A 82 12.92 9.91 -10.18
CA VAL A 82 12.44 10.53 -8.95
C VAL A 82 12.81 12.01 -8.94
N HIS A 83 11.80 12.87 -8.94
CA HIS A 83 11.98 14.30 -8.70
C HIS A 83 11.77 14.60 -7.21
N CYS A 84 12.87 14.60 -6.47
CA CYS A 84 12.96 15.11 -5.12
C CYS A 84 14.33 15.76 -4.94
N ASN A 85 14.41 16.92 -4.30
CA ASN A 85 15.70 17.58 -4.02
C ASN A 85 16.44 16.98 -2.80
N ARG A 86 16.06 15.77 -2.39
CA ARG A 86 16.60 15.00 -1.27
C ARG A 86 16.81 13.54 -1.71
N GLY A 87 17.71 12.86 -1.01
CA GLY A 87 18.02 11.45 -1.22
C GLY A 87 18.83 11.17 -2.49
N HIS A 88 18.98 9.88 -2.76
CA HIS A 88 19.76 9.34 -3.85
C HIS A 88 18.93 8.32 -4.63
N LEU A 89 19.06 8.37 -5.95
CA LEU A 89 18.49 7.37 -6.85
C LEU A 89 19.47 6.21 -6.99
N GLN A 90 19.01 5.00 -6.72
CA GLN A 90 19.70 3.73 -6.95
C GLN A 90 18.89 2.92 -7.97
N GLN A 91 19.42 1.81 -8.47
CA GLN A 91 18.77 1.03 -9.52
C GLN A 91 17.39 0.51 -9.11
N GLU A 92 17.27 0.10 -7.86
CA GLU A 92 16.11 -0.60 -7.29
C GLU A 92 15.25 0.29 -6.39
N ARG A 93 15.78 1.44 -5.94
CA ARG A 93 15.11 2.31 -4.97
C ARG A 93 15.58 3.76 -5.06
N TRP A 94 14.75 4.66 -4.55
CA TRP A 94 15.22 5.93 -3.99
C TRP A 94 15.48 5.74 -2.49
N THR A 95 16.53 6.35 -1.95
CA THR A 95 16.88 6.23 -0.53
C THR A 95 17.39 7.53 0.07
N TYR A 96 17.13 7.76 1.35
CA TYR A 96 17.46 8.99 2.05
C TYR A 96 17.54 8.78 3.57
N THR A 97 18.60 9.30 4.18
CA THR A 97 18.72 9.41 5.65
C THR A 97 18.86 10.89 5.99
N PRO A 98 17.80 11.56 6.48
CA PRO A 98 17.85 13.00 6.73
C PRO A 98 18.76 13.36 7.91
N ASP A 99 19.24 14.61 7.89
CA ASP A 99 19.76 15.31 9.06
C ASP A 99 18.67 16.14 9.76
N GLU A 100 18.87 16.50 11.03
CA GLU A 100 17.98 17.40 11.80
C GLU A 100 17.77 18.77 11.12
N LYS A 101 18.80 19.32 10.48
CA LYS A 101 18.69 20.61 9.75
C LYS A 101 17.75 20.54 8.54
N GLU A 102 17.35 19.34 8.13
CA GLU A 102 16.53 19.08 6.95
C GLU A 102 15.06 18.81 7.29
N ILE A 103 14.64 19.02 8.54
CA ILE A 103 13.22 19.00 8.94
C ILE A 103 12.39 19.89 8.01
N GLY A 104 11.28 19.35 7.50
CA GLY A 104 10.40 20.06 6.58
C GLY A 104 9.65 19.14 5.63
N ASP A 105 8.88 19.76 4.75
CA ASP A 105 8.12 19.09 3.70
C ASP A 105 8.79 19.34 2.34
N TYR A 106 8.96 18.27 1.56
CA TYR A 106 9.57 18.29 0.23
C TYR A 106 8.64 17.65 -0.79
N LYS A 107 8.58 18.25 -1.98
CA LYS A 107 7.88 17.63 -3.11
C LYS A 107 8.61 16.34 -3.50
N PHE A 108 7.84 15.29 -3.70
CA PHE A 108 8.32 14.02 -4.23
C PHE A 108 7.44 13.64 -5.43
N LYS A 109 8.04 13.31 -6.56
CA LYS A 109 7.32 12.79 -7.72
C LYS A 109 8.07 11.60 -8.28
N LEU A 110 7.36 10.50 -8.53
CA LEU A 110 7.88 9.32 -9.20
C LEU A 110 7.28 9.25 -10.60
N ASN A 111 8.13 9.28 -11.62
CA ASN A 111 7.78 8.96 -12.99
C ASN A 111 8.28 7.56 -13.33
N VAL A 112 7.52 6.84 -14.15
CA VAL A 112 7.95 5.60 -14.81
C VAL A 112 8.03 5.87 -16.30
N LEU A 113 9.19 5.59 -16.89
CA LEU A 113 9.45 5.80 -18.31
C LEU A 113 9.60 4.45 -19.02
N ASP A 114 9.08 4.38 -20.24
CA ASP A 114 9.28 3.25 -21.14
C ASP A 114 10.61 3.36 -21.91
N GLN A 115 10.89 2.36 -22.76
CA GLN A 115 12.08 2.33 -23.62
C GLN A 115 12.18 3.48 -24.64
N ASN A 116 11.08 4.19 -24.91
CA ASN A 116 11.04 5.35 -25.79
C ASN A 116 11.20 6.67 -25.01
N ASN A 117 11.56 6.59 -23.72
CA ASN A 117 11.66 7.72 -22.81
C ASN A 117 10.33 8.47 -22.60
N LYS A 118 9.19 7.79 -22.82
CA LYS A 118 7.86 8.34 -22.56
C LYS A 118 7.48 8.06 -21.11
N ILE A 119 6.97 9.07 -20.39
CA ILE A 119 6.34 8.87 -19.09
C ILE A 119 5.03 8.07 -19.30
N ILE A 120 4.97 6.88 -18.71
CA ILE A 120 3.84 5.95 -18.80
C ILE A 120 3.11 5.77 -17.46
N ALA A 121 3.66 6.31 -16.38
CA ALA A 121 2.96 6.47 -15.10
C ALA A 121 3.64 7.58 -14.31
N SER A 122 2.87 8.31 -13.50
CA SER A 122 3.40 9.38 -12.67
C SER A 122 2.55 9.55 -11.41
N GLN A 123 3.19 9.57 -10.24
CA GLN A 123 2.51 9.84 -8.98
C GLN A 123 3.31 10.81 -8.09
N GLU A 124 2.60 11.72 -7.42
CA GLU A 124 3.18 12.66 -6.47
C GLU A 124 2.95 12.24 -5.03
N SER A 125 3.88 12.64 -4.16
CA SER A 125 3.80 12.49 -2.71
C SER A 125 4.51 13.66 -2.04
N ARG A 126 4.41 13.73 -0.71
CA ARG A 126 5.16 14.66 0.13
C ARG A 126 6.12 13.87 1.00
N LEU A 127 7.41 14.10 0.82
CA LEU A 127 8.42 13.63 1.77
C LEU A 127 8.41 14.57 2.98
N ARG A 128 8.03 14.04 4.14
CA ARG A 128 7.94 14.78 5.39
C ARG A 128 9.06 14.33 6.33
N VAL A 129 10.03 15.20 6.56
CA VAL A 129 11.11 14.98 7.54
C VAL A 129 10.64 15.50 8.90
N VAL A 130 10.46 14.59 9.85
CA VAL A 130 9.90 14.83 11.17
C VAL A 130 11.04 15.07 12.18
N PRO A 131 10.95 16.04 13.11
CA PRO A 131 11.97 16.24 14.13
C PRO A 131 12.13 15.03 15.05
N THR A 132 13.36 14.65 15.40
CA THR A 132 13.59 13.60 16.42
C THR A 132 13.11 14.01 17.81
N ALA A 133 12.86 15.30 18.06
CA ALA A 133 12.24 15.77 19.30
C ALA A 133 10.71 15.58 19.36
N ALA A 134 10.04 15.17 18.27
CA ALA A 134 8.58 15.00 18.26
C ALA A 134 8.12 13.98 19.32
N GLY A 135 7.17 14.34 20.16
CA GLY A 135 6.70 13.48 21.25
C GLY A 135 7.74 13.22 22.36
N LYS A 136 8.86 13.96 22.42
CA LYS A 136 9.89 13.77 23.45
C LYS A 136 9.28 13.68 24.85
N ASP A 137 9.70 12.66 25.59
CA ASP A 137 9.27 12.35 26.96
C ASP A 137 7.75 12.16 27.19
N LYS A 138 6.91 12.28 26.16
CA LYS A 138 5.46 12.14 26.26
C LYS A 138 5.08 10.68 26.50
N PRO A 139 4.43 10.32 27.62
CA PRO A 139 3.87 8.98 27.79
C PRO A 139 2.86 8.69 26.67
N THR A 140 2.95 7.52 26.05
CA THR A 140 2.08 7.15 24.93
C THR A 140 1.84 5.65 24.94
N SER A 141 0.58 5.25 25.05
CA SER A 141 0.16 3.86 24.94
C SER A 141 -0.09 3.47 23.48
N LEU A 142 0.44 2.32 23.07
CA LEU A 142 0.34 1.82 21.69
C LEU A 142 -0.17 0.38 21.68
N LEU A 143 -1.32 0.19 21.02
CA LEU A 143 -1.89 -1.13 20.74
C LEU A 143 -1.57 -1.52 19.29
N MET A 144 -0.83 -2.61 19.09
CA MET A 144 -0.54 -3.12 17.75
C MET A 144 -1.42 -4.34 17.43
N ILE A 145 -2.33 -4.20 16.48
CA ILE A 145 -3.24 -5.27 16.02
C ILE A 145 -2.69 -5.82 14.71
N GLY A 146 -2.54 -7.14 14.59
CA GLY A 146 -2.11 -7.71 13.32
C GLY A 146 -2.06 -9.23 13.27
N ASP A 147 -1.43 -9.73 12.21
CA ASP A 147 -1.36 -11.15 11.93
C ASP A 147 0.01 -11.78 12.30
N SER A 148 0.50 -12.75 11.52
CA SER A 148 1.81 -13.39 11.72
C SER A 148 2.98 -12.42 11.66
N LEU A 149 2.89 -11.33 10.90
CA LEU A 149 3.94 -10.32 10.84
C LEU A 149 4.08 -9.60 12.19
N THR A 150 2.96 -9.35 12.87
CA THR A 150 2.95 -8.76 14.22
C THR A 150 3.27 -9.79 15.28
N HIS A 151 2.76 -11.03 15.12
CA HIS A 151 3.05 -12.16 15.99
C HIS A 151 4.55 -12.45 16.14
N ASN A 152 5.36 -12.13 15.13
CA ASN A 152 6.80 -12.33 15.17
C ASN A 152 7.53 -11.44 16.21
N SER A 153 6.90 -10.35 16.66
CA SER A 153 7.39 -9.43 17.70
C SER A 153 8.70 -8.67 17.41
N VAL A 154 9.36 -8.89 16.26
CA VAL A 154 10.58 -8.13 15.90
C VAL A 154 10.30 -6.66 15.63
N TYR A 155 9.35 -6.32 14.75
CA TYR A 155 9.08 -4.90 14.48
C TYR A 155 8.44 -4.17 15.68
N PRO A 156 7.53 -4.79 16.49
CA PRO A 156 7.03 -4.17 17.71
C PRO A 156 8.16 -3.85 18.70
N ARG A 157 9.10 -4.78 18.89
CA ARG A 157 10.30 -4.55 19.73
C ARG A 157 11.13 -3.39 19.19
N HIS A 158 11.44 -3.40 17.90
CA HIS A 158 12.23 -2.34 17.27
C HIS A 158 11.59 -0.96 17.45
N VAL A 159 10.28 -0.84 17.29
CA VAL A 159 9.54 0.42 17.55
C VAL A 159 9.70 0.88 19.00
N PHE A 160 9.64 -0.04 19.97
CA PHE A 160 9.86 0.28 21.38
C PHE A 160 11.31 0.78 21.62
N GLU A 161 12.30 0.05 21.09
CA GLU A 161 13.73 0.39 21.20
C GLU A 161 14.06 1.74 20.54
N LEU A 162 13.46 2.04 19.38
CA LEU A 162 13.57 3.35 18.73
C LEU A 162 13.00 4.47 19.61
N SER A 163 11.89 4.22 20.30
CA SER A 163 11.31 5.19 21.24
C SER A 163 12.28 5.51 22.38
N GLU A 164 12.99 4.51 22.91
CA GLU A 164 14.03 4.71 23.93
C GLU A 164 15.24 5.47 23.36
N LYS A 165 15.74 5.02 22.21
CA LYS A 165 16.90 5.61 21.52
C LYS A 165 16.70 7.09 21.19
N PHE A 166 15.51 7.47 20.72
CA PHE A 166 15.18 8.84 20.35
C PHE A 166 14.51 9.64 21.48
N HIS A 167 14.48 9.10 22.72
CA HIS A 167 13.92 9.74 23.91
C HIS A 167 12.46 10.20 23.76
N GLY A 168 11.68 9.52 22.92
CA GLY A 168 10.25 9.70 22.88
C GLY A 168 9.59 9.42 21.52
N PRO A 169 8.25 9.26 21.51
CA PRO A 169 7.38 9.21 22.70
C PRO A 169 7.71 8.02 23.60
N LYS A 170 7.47 8.15 24.91
CA LYS A 170 7.71 7.07 25.89
C LYS A 170 6.62 6.01 25.71
N LEU A 171 6.91 5.03 24.87
CA LEU A 171 5.94 4.02 24.49
C LEU A 171 5.67 3.01 25.61
N LYS A 172 4.39 2.75 25.86
CA LYS A 172 3.88 1.57 26.56
C LYS A 172 3.15 0.72 25.55
N LEU A 173 3.77 -0.39 25.10
CA LEU A 173 3.08 -1.34 24.24
C LEU A 173 2.05 -2.12 25.07
N ILE A 174 0.79 -2.12 24.64
CA ILE A 174 -0.31 -2.78 25.34
C ILE A 174 -0.85 -3.95 24.53
N GLY A 175 -1.39 -4.95 25.23
CA GLY A 175 -1.89 -6.16 24.61
C GLY A 175 -1.97 -7.34 25.55
N SER A 176 -2.82 -8.28 25.18
CA SER A 176 -2.96 -9.56 25.87
C SER A 176 -2.01 -10.64 25.33
N HIS A 177 -1.42 -10.44 24.14
CA HIS A 177 -0.49 -11.38 23.53
C HIS A 177 0.97 -10.92 23.70
N ASN A 178 1.84 -11.89 23.99
CA ASN A 178 3.28 -11.70 24.16
C ASN A 178 4.01 -13.02 23.85
N PRO A 179 4.17 -13.38 22.58
CA PRO A 179 4.72 -14.68 22.19
C PRO A 179 6.22 -14.78 22.46
N SER A 180 6.94 -13.66 22.54
CA SER A 180 8.37 -13.60 22.91
C SER A 180 8.61 -13.64 24.42
N ASN A 181 7.56 -13.59 25.25
CA ASN A 181 7.65 -13.45 26.72
C ASN A 181 8.48 -12.24 27.18
N GLU A 182 8.51 -11.17 26.40
CA GLU A 182 9.23 -9.93 26.73
C GLU A 182 8.28 -8.91 27.35
N ALA A 183 8.56 -8.47 28.57
CA ALA A 183 7.59 -7.70 29.37
C ALA A 183 7.04 -6.45 28.64
N ASN A 184 7.88 -5.79 27.84
CA ASN A 184 7.58 -4.53 27.16
C ASN A 184 7.09 -4.70 25.71
N VAL A 185 6.92 -5.93 25.22
CA VAL A 185 6.54 -6.21 23.82
C VAL A 185 5.18 -6.93 23.78
N ARG A 186 4.15 -6.24 24.26
CA ARG A 186 2.76 -6.71 24.22
C ARG A 186 2.05 -6.17 22.98
N HIS A 187 1.22 -7.00 22.36
CA HIS A 187 0.45 -6.64 21.17
C HIS A 187 -0.77 -7.58 21.01
N GLU A 188 -1.53 -7.41 19.93
CA GLU A 188 -2.61 -8.30 19.48
C GLU A 188 -2.26 -8.83 18.09
N GLY A 189 -1.11 -9.51 18.01
CA GLY A 189 -0.55 -10.05 16.77
C GLY A 189 -0.66 -11.57 16.73
N TYR A 190 -1.43 -12.13 15.79
CA TYR A 190 -1.73 -13.56 15.80
C TYR A 190 -1.55 -14.20 14.42
N GLY A 191 -0.75 -15.26 14.35
CA GLY A 191 -0.46 -15.93 13.08
C GLY A 191 -1.72 -16.44 12.35
N GLY A 192 -1.88 -16.04 11.08
CA GLY A 192 -3.00 -16.48 10.23
C GLY A 192 -4.34 -15.79 10.51
N TRP A 193 -4.37 -14.74 11.34
CA TRP A 193 -5.60 -14.02 11.64
C TRP A 193 -5.94 -12.98 10.57
N THR A 194 -7.23 -12.72 10.42
CA THR A 194 -7.84 -11.82 9.43
C THR A 194 -8.66 -10.74 10.13
N ALA A 195 -9.02 -9.67 9.42
CA ALA A 195 -9.92 -8.63 9.95
C ALA A 195 -11.27 -9.22 10.40
N VAL A 196 -11.82 -10.15 9.61
CA VAL A 196 -13.04 -10.90 9.93
C VAL A 196 -12.91 -11.61 11.27
N ARG A 197 -11.77 -12.29 11.49
CA ARG A 197 -11.56 -13.07 12.70
C ARG A 197 -11.51 -12.19 13.95
N PHE A 198 -10.81 -11.06 13.90
CA PHE A 198 -10.81 -10.10 15.00
C PHE A 198 -12.22 -9.55 15.30
N ALA A 199 -13.02 -9.28 14.29
CA ALA A 199 -14.33 -8.67 14.48
C ALA A 199 -15.42 -9.68 14.92
N THR A 200 -15.27 -10.98 14.63
CA THR A 200 -16.39 -11.95 14.73
C THR A 200 -16.09 -13.25 15.47
N HIS A 201 -14.82 -13.64 15.63
CA HIS A 201 -14.49 -14.98 16.12
C HIS A 201 -14.49 -15.06 17.64
N PHE A 202 -15.64 -15.34 18.24
CA PHE A 202 -15.73 -15.54 19.69
C PHE A 202 -15.36 -16.96 20.12
N LYS A 203 -14.58 -17.05 21.20
CA LYS A 203 -14.38 -18.23 22.05
C LYS A 203 -14.27 -17.73 23.49
N GLU A 204 -14.69 -18.54 24.45
CA GLU A 204 -14.56 -18.20 25.88
C GLU A 204 -13.10 -17.94 26.28
N ASN A 205 -12.16 -18.71 25.73
CA ASN A 205 -10.73 -18.47 25.90
C ASN A 205 -10.19 -17.59 24.77
N ALA A 206 -9.89 -16.33 25.07
CA ALA A 206 -9.24 -15.39 24.14
C ALA A 206 -7.75 -15.13 24.46
N ARG A 207 -7.19 -15.76 25.50
CA ARG A 207 -5.94 -15.29 26.13
C ARG A 207 -4.88 -16.35 26.32
N GLN A 208 -5.27 -17.58 26.60
CA GLN A 208 -4.38 -18.65 27.04
C GLN A 208 -4.23 -19.73 25.96
N GLY A 209 -3.19 -20.55 26.08
CA GLY A 209 -2.96 -21.69 25.17
C GLY A 209 -2.53 -21.28 23.75
N ASN A 210 -2.78 -22.14 22.76
CA ASN A 210 -2.38 -21.89 21.38
C ASN A 210 -3.22 -20.75 20.77
N TYR A 211 -2.58 -19.71 20.23
CA TYR A 211 -3.29 -18.58 19.64
C TYR A 211 -4.22 -18.96 18.48
N ARG A 212 -3.97 -20.09 17.81
CA ARG A 212 -4.83 -20.58 16.73
C ARG A 212 -6.22 -21.02 17.23
N GLU A 213 -6.34 -21.36 18.51
CA GLU A 213 -7.57 -21.86 19.14
C GLU A 213 -8.32 -20.77 19.92
N ARG A 214 -7.69 -19.60 20.09
CA ARG A 214 -8.25 -18.47 20.85
C ARG A 214 -9.33 -17.73 20.06
N GLY A 215 -10.25 -17.14 20.82
CA GLY A 215 -11.20 -16.14 20.37
C GLY A 215 -10.57 -14.75 20.25
N SER A 216 -11.23 -13.87 19.52
CA SER A 216 -10.84 -12.47 19.39
C SER A 216 -10.66 -11.82 20.76
N PRO A 217 -9.61 -11.01 20.94
CA PRO A 217 -9.43 -10.30 22.19
C PRO A 217 -10.45 -9.20 22.46
N PHE A 218 -11.24 -8.83 21.46
CA PHE A 218 -12.19 -7.73 21.61
C PHE A 218 -13.61 -8.23 21.84
N LEU A 219 -13.87 -9.53 21.69
CA LEU A 219 -15.19 -10.14 21.85
C LEU A 219 -15.37 -10.72 23.25
N TYR A 220 -16.41 -10.28 23.93
CA TYR A 220 -16.81 -10.74 25.25
C TYR A 220 -18.27 -11.17 25.24
N ALA A 221 -18.61 -12.16 26.05
CA ALA A 221 -20.01 -12.52 26.27
C ALA A 221 -20.71 -11.43 27.08
N ASP A 222 -21.89 -10.99 26.61
CA ASP A 222 -22.78 -10.12 27.34
C ASP A 222 -23.47 -10.87 28.51
N LYS A 223 -24.36 -10.18 29.23
CA LYS A 223 -25.13 -10.74 30.35
C LYS A 223 -26.00 -11.95 29.98
N ASN A 224 -26.30 -12.14 28.69
CA ASN A 224 -27.10 -13.25 28.16
C ASN A 224 -26.21 -14.31 27.46
N GLY A 225 -24.88 -14.19 27.55
CA GLY A 225 -23.94 -15.10 26.90
C GLY A 225 -23.69 -14.82 25.42
N LYS A 226 -24.25 -13.74 24.85
CA LYS A 226 -24.07 -13.40 23.44
C LYS A 226 -22.76 -12.64 23.24
N PRO A 227 -21.89 -13.02 22.29
CA PRO A 227 -20.65 -12.31 22.05
C PRO A 227 -20.88 -10.93 21.43
N GLN A 228 -20.18 -9.93 21.96
CA GLN A 228 -20.17 -8.56 21.47
C GLN A 228 -18.78 -7.94 21.60
N LEU A 229 -18.45 -6.98 20.74
CA LEU A 229 -17.22 -6.21 20.89
C LEU A 229 -17.34 -5.32 22.13
N ASP A 230 -16.36 -5.40 23.03
CA ASP A 230 -16.32 -4.63 24.28
C ASP A 230 -14.91 -4.08 24.51
N PHE A 231 -14.58 -3.05 23.73
CA PHE A 231 -13.30 -2.36 23.82
C PHE A 231 -13.08 -1.60 25.13
N PRO A 232 -14.11 -0.99 25.77
CA PRO A 232 -13.97 -0.44 27.12
C PRO A 232 -13.50 -1.50 28.12
N ARG A 233 -14.07 -2.71 28.09
CA ARG A 233 -13.61 -3.83 28.93
C ARG A 233 -12.18 -4.24 28.60
N TYR A 234 -11.85 -4.37 27.32
CA TYR A 234 -10.48 -4.65 26.89
C TYR A 234 -9.48 -3.61 27.44
N CYS A 235 -9.79 -2.32 27.32
CA CYS A 235 -8.94 -1.25 27.82
C CYS A 235 -8.81 -1.26 29.35
N LYS A 236 -9.87 -1.65 30.07
CA LYS A 236 -9.80 -1.89 31.52
C LYS A 236 -8.81 -2.98 31.88
N GLU A 237 -8.75 -4.06 31.09
CA GLU A 237 -7.87 -5.20 31.32
C GLU A 237 -6.41 -4.91 30.93
N PHE A 238 -6.18 -4.14 29.86
CA PHE A 238 -4.84 -4.03 29.24
C PHE A 238 -4.26 -2.61 29.16
N ASN A 239 -5.00 -1.58 29.58
CA ASN A 239 -4.52 -0.20 29.60
C ASN A 239 -5.12 0.65 30.73
N ASP A 240 -5.35 0.03 31.89
CA ASP A 240 -5.80 0.73 33.11
C ASP A 240 -7.13 1.50 32.93
N GLY A 241 -7.98 1.06 32.01
CA GLY A 241 -9.25 1.68 31.67
C GLY A 241 -9.16 2.83 30.66
N ASN A 242 -7.96 3.20 30.22
CA ASN A 242 -7.75 4.27 29.26
C ASN A 242 -7.77 3.74 27.82
N ALA A 243 -8.34 4.52 26.91
CA ALA A 243 -8.15 4.26 25.48
C ALA A 243 -6.66 4.35 25.13
N PRO A 244 -6.15 3.53 24.19
CA PRO A 244 -4.80 3.71 23.68
C PRO A 244 -4.65 5.09 23.01
N ASP A 245 -3.48 5.69 23.11
CA ASP A 245 -3.17 6.93 22.37
C ASP A 245 -3.04 6.63 20.87
N LEU A 246 -2.38 5.51 20.56
CA LEU A 246 -2.09 5.04 19.22
C LEU A 246 -2.54 3.59 19.05
N VAL A 247 -3.09 3.28 17.88
CA VAL A 247 -3.34 1.91 17.42
C VAL A 247 -2.69 1.73 16.06
N THR A 248 -1.98 0.63 15.83
CA THR A 248 -1.64 0.18 14.47
C THR A 248 -2.47 -1.04 14.10
N ILE A 249 -2.90 -1.12 12.84
CA ILE A 249 -3.57 -2.29 12.28
C ILE A 249 -2.78 -2.76 11.07
N PHE A 250 -2.18 -3.96 11.17
CA PHE A 250 -1.38 -4.60 10.12
C PHE A 250 -1.98 -5.97 9.76
N LEU A 251 -2.99 -5.91 8.90
CA LEU A 251 -3.77 -7.04 8.39
C LEU A 251 -3.88 -6.95 6.87
N GLY A 252 -4.40 -7.99 6.23
CA GLY A 252 -4.45 -8.08 4.77
C GLY A 252 -3.79 -9.31 4.19
N PRO A 253 -2.53 -9.66 4.56
CA PRO A 253 -1.85 -10.81 4.00
C PRO A 253 -2.70 -12.08 4.02
N ASN A 254 -3.28 -12.43 5.17
CA ASN A 254 -4.12 -13.62 5.32
C ASN A 254 -5.53 -13.46 4.73
N ASP A 255 -6.05 -12.23 4.72
CA ASP A 255 -7.37 -11.90 4.17
C ASP A 255 -7.43 -12.16 2.66
N VAL A 256 -6.33 -11.94 1.94
CA VAL A 256 -6.26 -12.11 0.47
C VAL A 256 -5.23 -13.12 -0.02
N TYR A 257 -4.55 -13.86 0.87
CA TYR A 257 -3.45 -14.76 0.50
C TYR A 257 -3.84 -15.68 -0.66
N SER A 258 -4.93 -16.42 -0.51
CA SER A 258 -5.42 -17.36 -1.50
C SER A 258 -6.41 -16.76 -2.52
N ALA A 259 -6.49 -15.43 -2.63
CA ALA A 259 -7.40 -14.80 -3.58
C ALA A 259 -6.93 -15.02 -5.02
N THR A 260 -7.89 -15.12 -5.92
CA THR A 260 -7.71 -15.16 -7.37
C THR A 260 -8.21 -13.85 -7.98
N ASP A 261 -8.05 -13.67 -9.28
CA ASP A 261 -8.58 -12.51 -9.99
C ASP A 261 -10.11 -12.39 -9.86
N GLU A 262 -10.81 -13.52 -9.75
CA GLU A 262 -12.27 -13.57 -9.60
C GLU A 262 -12.73 -13.25 -8.17
N SER A 263 -11.89 -13.48 -7.16
CA SER A 263 -12.27 -13.37 -5.75
C SER A 263 -11.60 -12.22 -4.99
N ILE A 264 -10.60 -11.56 -5.58
CA ILE A 264 -9.83 -10.50 -4.90
C ILE A 264 -10.71 -9.32 -4.48
N GLU A 265 -11.69 -8.94 -5.28
CA GLU A 265 -12.61 -7.84 -4.97
C GLU A 265 -13.47 -8.17 -3.75
N GLU A 266 -14.23 -9.27 -3.79
CA GLU A 266 -15.12 -9.70 -2.69
C GLU A 266 -14.34 -9.90 -1.38
N ARG A 267 -13.16 -10.52 -1.44
CA ARG A 267 -12.33 -10.76 -0.25
C ARG A 267 -11.80 -9.45 0.32
N THR A 268 -11.40 -8.51 -0.53
CA THR A 268 -10.93 -7.19 -0.08
C THR A 268 -12.08 -6.37 0.52
N ASP A 269 -13.26 -6.39 -0.08
CA ASP A 269 -14.42 -5.69 0.47
C ASP A 269 -14.86 -6.30 1.81
N THR A 270 -14.80 -7.62 1.94
CA THR A 270 -15.00 -8.31 3.22
C THR A 270 -13.96 -7.87 4.25
N MET A 271 -12.69 -7.80 3.88
CA MET A 271 -11.63 -7.33 4.77
C MET A 271 -11.91 -5.89 5.24
N VAL A 272 -12.09 -4.95 4.31
CA VAL A 272 -12.32 -3.52 4.60
C VAL A 272 -13.55 -3.33 5.49
N LYS A 273 -14.66 -4.03 5.22
CA LYS A 273 -15.84 -4.01 6.08
C LYS A 273 -15.52 -4.35 7.54
N HIS A 274 -14.66 -5.35 7.77
CA HIS A 274 -14.33 -5.75 9.14
C HIS A 274 -13.25 -4.87 9.76
N LEU A 275 -12.35 -4.28 8.96
CA LEU A 275 -11.48 -3.19 9.45
C LEU A 275 -12.31 -1.99 9.93
N ASP A 276 -13.38 -1.61 9.20
CA ASP A 276 -14.28 -0.53 9.61
C ASP A 276 -15.01 -0.85 10.93
N ILE A 277 -15.36 -2.12 11.18
CA ILE A 277 -15.90 -2.56 12.46
C ILE A 277 -14.88 -2.35 13.59
N LEU A 278 -13.61 -2.67 13.37
CA LEU A 278 -12.55 -2.46 14.37
C LEU A 278 -12.29 -0.97 14.62
N VAL A 279 -12.25 -0.15 13.57
CA VAL A 279 -12.13 1.32 13.68
C VAL A 279 -13.28 1.88 14.50
N LYS A 280 -14.52 1.52 14.12
CA LYS A 280 -15.72 1.97 14.84
C LYS A 280 -15.66 1.59 16.31
N MET A 281 -15.30 0.35 16.62
CA MET A 281 -15.15 -0.12 18.00
C MET A 281 -14.15 0.73 18.81
N ILE A 282 -13.01 1.10 18.22
CA ILE A 282 -11.98 1.91 18.88
C ILE A 282 -12.46 3.36 19.06
N HIS A 283 -13.02 3.97 18.01
CA HIS A 283 -13.45 5.38 18.03
C HIS A 283 -14.75 5.62 18.79
N ASP A 284 -15.64 4.63 18.89
CA ASP A 284 -16.79 4.67 19.79
C ASP A 284 -16.35 4.81 21.26
N PHE A 285 -15.21 4.22 21.63
CA PHE A 285 -14.65 4.37 22.97
C PHE A 285 -13.89 5.70 23.12
N ASN A 286 -13.05 6.06 22.14
CA ASN A 286 -12.40 7.36 22.12
C ASN A 286 -12.05 7.80 20.69
N PRO A 287 -12.72 8.83 20.12
CA PRO A 287 -12.48 9.32 18.77
C PRO A 287 -11.12 10.04 18.61
N LYS A 288 -10.40 10.31 19.71
CA LYS A 288 -9.05 10.90 19.67
C LYS A 288 -7.94 9.86 19.48
N THR A 289 -8.26 8.57 19.55
CA THR A 289 -7.31 7.48 19.32
C THR A 289 -6.81 7.56 17.88
N LYS A 290 -5.49 7.65 17.68
CA LYS A 290 -4.93 7.68 16.33
C LYS A 290 -4.73 6.28 15.81
N ILE A 291 -5.35 5.97 14.68
CA ILE A 291 -5.28 4.64 14.05
C ILE A 291 -4.40 4.72 12.81
N GLY A 292 -3.28 4.01 12.83
CA GLY A 292 -2.39 3.83 11.68
C GLY A 292 -2.66 2.50 10.98
N PHE A 293 -3.23 2.54 9.79
CA PHE A 293 -3.31 1.38 8.91
C PHE A 293 -1.97 1.17 8.21
N MET A 294 -1.28 0.10 8.57
CA MET A 294 -0.03 -0.31 7.92
C MET A 294 -0.37 -0.92 6.58
N LEU A 295 0.08 -0.29 5.49
CA LEU A 295 -0.13 -0.82 4.14
C LEU A 295 0.58 -2.18 4.01
N PRO A 296 -0.11 -3.24 3.55
CA PRO A 296 0.46 -4.58 3.46
C PRO A 296 1.81 -4.57 2.74
N VAL A 297 2.83 -5.21 3.32
CA VAL A 297 4.14 -5.27 2.68
C VAL A 297 4.11 -6.21 1.46
N PRO A 298 4.89 -5.95 0.40
CA PRO A 298 4.96 -6.82 -0.76
C PRO A 298 5.59 -8.18 -0.40
N PRO A 299 5.41 -9.22 -1.22
CA PRO A 299 6.05 -10.51 -0.97
C PRO A 299 7.57 -10.46 -1.21
N ALA A 300 8.24 -11.54 -0.83
CA ALA A 300 9.59 -11.85 -1.29
C ALA A 300 9.73 -11.67 -2.82
N ALA A 301 10.89 -11.20 -3.28
CA ALA A 301 11.14 -10.86 -4.68
C ALA A 301 11.18 -12.07 -5.65
N SER A 302 11.41 -13.28 -5.14
CA SER A 302 11.57 -14.48 -5.96
C SER A 302 10.38 -15.45 -5.92
N GLN A 303 10.09 -16.09 -7.06
CA GLN A 303 9.18 -17.24 -7.14
C GLN A 303 9.67 -18.43 -6.30
N ASP A 304 10.99 -18.55 -6.03
CA ASP A 304 11.56 -19.61 -5.19
C ASP A 304 10.95 -19.62 -3.78
N ALA A 305 10.65 -18.42 -3.25
CA ALA A 305 10.06 -18.24 -1.93
C ALA A 305 8.66 -18.88 -1.86
N PHE A 306 7.86 -18.70 -2.91
CA PHE A 306 6.54 -19.33 -3.06
C PHE A 306 6.67 -20.84 -3.28
N GLY A 307 7.63 -21.25 -4.13
CA GLY A 307 7.98 -22.65 -4.32
C GLY A 307 8.23 -23.39 -3.00
N THR A 308 8.89 -22.75 -2.04
CA THR A 308 9.11 -23.33 -0.72
C THR A 308 7.90 -23.20 0.21
N THR A 309 7.18 -22.07 0.15
CA THR A 309 6.07 -21.77 1.07
C THR A 309 4.83 -22.62 0.79
N ASN A 310 4.45 -22.80 -0.48
CA ASN A 310 3.23 -23.49 -0.87
C ASN A 310 3.38 -24.32 -2.16
N GLY A 311 4.61 -24.64 -2.55
CA GLY A 311 4.88 -25.46 -3.72
C GLY A 311 4.46 -24.77 -5.01
N ARG A 312 3.54 -25.40 -5.75
CA ARG A 312 3.04 -24.92 -7.05
C ARG A 312 1.71 -24.15 -6.97
N GLN A 313 1.18 -23.94 -5.77
CA GLN A 313 -0.20 -23.48 -5.59
C GLN A 313 -0.39 -21.98 -5.82
N GLN A 314 0.70 -21.20 -5.87
CA GLN A 314 0.63 -19.77 -6.07
C GLN A 314 1.89 -19.21 -6.74
N THR A 315 1.69 -18.32 -7.69
CA THR A 315 2.79 -17.53 -8.25
C THR A 315 3.03 -16.29 -7.40
N ARG A 316 4.29 -15.84 -7.35
CA ARG A 316 4.64 -14.53 -6.79
C ARG A 316 3.79 -13.43 -7.42
N TRP A 317 3.58 -13.51 -8.74
CA TRP A 317 2.82 -12.51 -9.49
C TRP A 317 1.37 -12.39 -9.02
N GLN A 318 0.66 -13.51 -8.81
CA GLN A 318 -0.70 -13.46 -8.29
C GLN A 318 -0.75 -12.80 -6.92
N TYR A 319 0.14 -13.19 -6.00
CA TYR A 319 0.15 -12.60 -4.66
C TYR A 319 0.53 -11.11 -4.69
N LYS A 320 1.51 -10.70 -5.51
CA LYS A 320 1.87 -9.28 -5.69
C LYS A 320 0.67 -8.47 -6.18
N ARG A 321 -0.09 -8.99 -7.15
CA ARG A 321 -1.33 -8.35 -7.63
C ARG A 321 -2.38 -8.21 -6.53
N ASN A 322 -2.59 -9.26 -5.74
CA ASN A 322 -3.54 -9.24 -4.62
C ASN A 322 -3.13 -8.19 -3.55
N GLN A 323 -1.85 -8.19 -3.16
CA GLN A 323 -1.30 -7.22 -2.21
C GLN A 323 -1.45 -5.78 -2.73
N HIS A 324 -1.12 -5.55 -4.01
CA HIS A 324 -1.23 -4.25 -4.66
C HIS A 324 -2.70 -3.80 -4.69
N TYR A 325 -3.63 -4.68 -5.07
CA TYR A 325 -5.07 -4.39 -5.06
C TYR A 325 -5.54 -3.97 -3.65
N VAL A 326 -5.17 -4.70 -2.61
CA VAL A 326 -5.52 -4.34 -1.23
C VAL A 326 -4.97 -2.97 -0.86
N ALA A 327 -3.71 -2.68 -1.17
CA ALA A 327 -3.11 -1.39 -0.88
C ALA A 327 -3.78 -0.22 -1.64
N GLU A 328 -4.17 -0.41 -2.90
CA GLU A 328 -5.01 0.56 -3.66
C GLU A 328 -6.36 0.78 -2.98
N ARG A 329 -7.04 -0.30 -2.55
CA ARG A 329 -8.35 -0.22 -1.89
C ARG A 329 -8.25 0.48 -0.53
N MET A 330 -7.20 0.21 0.25
CA MET A 330 -6.94 0.90 1.51
C MET A 330 -6.61 2.38 1.29
N LEU A 331 -5.78 2.73 0.31
CA LEU A 331 -5.51 4.12 -0.07
C LEU A 331 -6.79 4.86 -0.42
N LYS A 332 -7.65 4.26 -1.25
CA LYS A 332 -8.91 4.86 -1.66
C LYS A 332 -9.91 5.03 -0.51
N HIS A 333 -9.96 4.07 0.42
CA HIS A 333 -10.97 4.05 1.48
C HIS A 333 -10.56 4.82 2.75
N TYR A 334 -9.28 4.84 3.09
CA TYR A 334 -8.76 5.46 4.31
C TYR A 334 -7.91 6.72 4.06
N GLY A 335 -7.45 6.96 2.83
CA GLY A 335 -6.71 8.18 2.50
C GLY A 335 -7.56 9.43 2.68
N GLY A 336 -6.95 10.51 3.19
CA GLY A 336 -7.64 11.78 3.43
C GLY A 336 -8.49 11.83 4.70
N LYS A 337 -8.46 10.78 5.54
CA LYS A 337 -9.21 10.69 6.80
C LYS A 337 -8.38 11.07 8.03
N GLU A 338 -7.29 11.81 7.86
CA GLU A 338 -6.43 12.24 8.98
C GLU A 338 -7.19 13.11 9.99
N ALA A 339 -8.19 13.88 9.53
CA ALA A 339 -9.08 14.66 10.39
C ALA A 339 -9.93 13.77 11.33
N GLU A 340 -10.20 12.53 10.93
CA GLU A 340 -10.89 11.50 11.73
C GLU A 340 -9.91 10.68 12.59
N GLN A 341 -8.64 11.09 12.70
CA GLN A 341 -7.58 10.34 13.36
C GLN A 341 -7.27 8.97 12.72
N ILE A 342 -7.54 8.83 11.42
CA ILE A 342 -7.20 7.64 10.62
C ILE A 342 -6.07 8.00 9.67
N TYR A 343 -5.00 7.22 9.71
CA TYR A 343 -3.78 7.47 8.97
C TYR A 343 -3.37 6.22 8.19
N LEU A 344 -2.71 6.43 7.05
CA LEU A 344 -2.01 5.37 6.33
C LEU A 344 -0.52 5.41 6.68
N VAL A 345 0.02 4.25 7.07
CA VAL A 345 1.45 4.08 7.36
C VAL A 345 2.08 3.34 6.17
N PRO A 346 3.02 3.97 5.45
CA PRO A 346 3.52 3.49 4.16
C PRO A 346 4.58 2.38 4.29
N THR A 347 4.28 1.33 5.06
CA THR A 347 5.21 0.23 5.39
C THR A 347 5.69 -0.57 4.19
N HIS A 348 4.93 -0.58 3.09
CA HIS A 348 5.31 -1.28 1.87
C HIS A 348 6.48 -0.62 1.14
N LEU A 349 6.75 0.67 1.36
CA LEU A 349 7.78 1.41 0.61
C LEU A 349 9.20 0.95 0.96
N ASN A 350 9.47 0.71 2.25
CA ASN A 350 10.82 0.63 2.80
C ASN A 350 11.42 -0.79 2.81
N LEU A 351 10.60 -1.82 2.57
CA LEU A 351 11.04 -3.21 2.71
C LEU A 351 11.87 -3.67 1.50
N ASP A 352 13.09 -4.12 1.74
CA ASP A 352 13.91 -4.77 0.72
C ASP A 352 13.42 -6.20 0.46
N CYS A 353 12.56 -6.37 -0.54
CA CYS A 353 12.02 -7.68 -0.89
C CYS A 353 13.06 -8.66 -1.47
N VAL A 354 14.24 -8.20 -1.86
CA VAL A 354 15.33 -9.04 -2.42
C VAL A 354 16.25 -9.54 -1.32
N HIS A 355 16.70 -8.65 -0.45
CA HIS A 355 17.77 -8.95 0.52
C HIS A 355 17.26 -9.23 1.94
N ASN A 356 16.05 -8.79 2.27
CA ASN A 356 15.52 -8.87 3.64
C ASN A 356 14.39 -9.90 3.80
N TYR A 357 14.40 -10.94 2.96
CA TYR A 357 13.61 -12.15 3.13
C TYR A 357 14.48 -13.37 3.42
N PRO A 358 13.98 -14.37 4.17
CA PRO A 358 14.73 -15.58 4.48
C PRO A 358 15.14 -16.31 3.20
N ALA A 359 16.37 -16.81 3.18
CA ALA A 359 16.92 -17.54 2.06
C ALA A 359 17.87 -18.66 2.53
N LYS A 360 18.09 -19.66 1.67
CA LYS A 360 18.97 -20.80 1.93
C LYS A 360 19.88 -21.04 0.72
N ARG A 361 21.14 -21.41 1.00
CA ARG A 361 22.05 -21.93 -0.03
C ARG A 361 21.61 -23.31 -0.47
N VAL A 362 21.43 -23.51 -1.77
CA VAL A 362 21.07 -24.78 -2.39
C VAL A 362 21.81 -24.94 -3.71
N PRO A 363 22.13 -26.17 -4.14
CA PRO A 363 22.72 -26.39 -5.45
C PRO A 363 21.76 -25.95 -6.56
N TRP A 364 22.31 -25.53 -7.71
CA TRP A 364 21.50 -25.15 -8.87
C TRP A 364 20.57 -26.28 -9.34
N ASN A 365 21.05 -27.52 -9.28
CA ASN A 365 20.35 -28.75 -9.59
C ASN A 365 21.09 -29.94 -8.95
N SER A 366 20.56 -31.16 -9.06
CA SER A 366 21.12 -32.38 -8.44
C SER A 366 22.54 -32.76 -8.87
N HIS A 367 23.08 -32.15 -9.93
CA HIS A 367 24.40 -32.43 -10.47
C HIS A 367 25.37 -31.25 -10.33
N SER A 368 24.93 -30.14 -9.76
CA SER A 368 25.79 -28.97 -9.53
C SER A 368 26.35 -28.98 -8.12
N THR A 369 27.67 -28.79 -7.99
CA THR A 369 28.32 -28.49 -6.71
C THR A 369 28.29 -26.99 -6.39
N GLU A 370 27.98 -26.14 -7.37
CA GLU A 370 27.82 -24.71 -7.17
C GLU A 370 26.48 -24.40 -6.51
N GLU A 371 26.52 -23.64 -5.42
CA GLU A 371 25.35 -23.22 -4.67
C GLU A 371 24.90 -21.80 -5.03
N THR A 372 23.59 -21.60 -5.05
CA THR A 372 22.95 -20.30 -5.16
C THR A 372 22.08 -20.03 -3.93
N LEU A 373 21.80 -18.75 -3.66
CA LEU A 373 20.93 -18.32 -2.57
C LEU A 373 19.48 -18.24 -3.08
N ARG A 374 18.59 -19.06 -2.53
CA ARG A 374 17.15 -19.03 -2.86
C ARG A 374 16.32 -18.59 -1.67
N GLN A 375 15.50 -17.56 -1.88
CA GLN A 375 14.51 -17.16 -0.89
C GLN A 375 13.54 -18.32 -0.62
N ASN A 376 13.15 -18.52 0.65
CA ASN A 376 12.42 -19.71 1.08
C ASN A 376 11.20 -19.42 1.96
N ASN A 377 10.81 -18.14 2.08
CA ASN A 377 9.56 -17.73 2.71
C ASN A 377 8.97 -16.55 1.94
N ALA A 378 7.76 -16.72 1.41
CA ALA A 378 7.13 -15.73 0.51
C ALA A 378 6.55 -14.53 1.25
N VAL A 379 6.15 -14.71 2.51
CA VAL A 379 5.33 -13.75 3.26
C VAL A 379 6.12 -13.08 4.36
N HIS A 380 6.90 -13.85 5.13
CA HIS A 380 7.53 -13.35 6.34
C HIS A 380 8.95 -12.86 6.04
N PRO A 381 9.26 -11.57 6.28
CA PRO A 381 10.61 -11.05 6.15
C PRO A 381 11.60 -11.73 7.11
N ALA A 382 12.88 -11.56 6.84
CA ALA A 382 13.94 -11.81 7.81
C ALA A 382 13.94 -10.67 8.86
N SER A 383 14.70 -10.85 9.95
CA SER A 383 14.77 -9.85 11.03
C SER A 383 15.03 -8.43 10.52
N ASN A 384 15.99 -8.25 9.60
CA ASN A 384 16.30 -6.94 9.01
C ASN A 384 15.10 -6.31 8.28
N GLY A 385 14.26 -7.11 7.62
CA GLY A 385 13.05 -6.62 6.96
C GLY A 385 11.99 -6.18 7.96
N TYR A 386 11.87 -6.89 9.09
CA TYR A 386 11.03 -6.43 10.19
C TYR A 386 11.54 -5.12 10.82
N LEU A 387 12.86 -4.88 10.87
CA LEU A 387 13.39 -3.58 11.32
C LEU A 387 12.95 -2.46 10.38
N GLN A 388 13.01 -2.66 9.05
CA GLN A 388 12.55 -1.68 8.06
C GLN A 388 11.04 -1.36 8.18
N ILE A 389 10.22 -2.36 8.55
CA ILE A 389 8.81 -2.16 8.88
C ILE A 389 8.70 -1.27 10.14
N GLY A 390 9.46 -1.58 11.18
CA GLY A 390 9.47 -0.80 12.42
C GLY A 390 9.95 0.64 12.23
N ASP A 391 10.94 0.89 11.37
CA ASP A 391 11.42 2.22 10.99
C ASP A 391 10.31 3.07 10.37
N SER A 392 9.51 2.46 9.48
CA SER A 392 8.37 3.11 8.82
C SER A 392 7.27 3.47 9.84
N VAL A 393 6.96 2.53 10.75
CA VAL A 393 5.98 2.74 11.82
C VAL A 393 6.44 3.82 12.77
N PHE A 394 7.70 3.79 13.21
CA PHE A 394 8.23 4.76 14.16
C PHE A 394 8.26 6.17 13.57
N SER A 395 8.64 6.31 12.30
CA SER A 395 8.60 7.62 11.60
C SER A 395 7.18 8.21 11.57
N TRP A 396 6.16 7.37 11.35
CA TRP A 396 4.76 7.79 11.49
C TRP A 396 4.39 8.15 12.94
N ILE A 397 4.78 7.34 13.92
CA ILE A 397 4.53 7.61 15.36
C ILE A 397 5.09 8.99 15.72
N LYS A 398 6.30 9.33 15.26
CA LYS A 398 6.91 10.64 15.50
C LYS A 398 6.08 11.76 14.90
N GLU A 399 5.61 11.62 13.66
CA GLU A 399 4.74 12.64 13.04
C GLU A 399 3.47 12.88 13.85
N VAL A 400 2.77 11.82 14.24
CA VAL A 400 1.49 11.96 14.95
C VAL A 400 1.67 12.27 16.44
N SER A 401 2.91 12.33 16.93
CA SER A 401 3.27 12.71 18.30
C SER A 401 3.81 14.13 18.43
N ARG A 402 3.92 14.87 17.32
CA ARG A 402 4.09 16.32 17.31
C ARG A 402 2.94 16.98 18.08
#